data_AF-A0A432HIL2-F1
#
_entry.id   AF-A0A432HIL2-F1
#
_cell.length_a   1.000
_cell.length_b   1.000
_cell.length_c   1.000
_cell.angle_alpha   90.00
_cell.angle_beta   90.00
_cell.angle_gamma   90.00
#
_symmetry.space_group_name_H-M   'P 1'
#
loop_
_entity.id
_entity.type
_entity.pdbx_description
1 polymer ?
#
loop_
_entity_poly.entity_id
_entity_poly.type
_entity_poly.pdbx_seq_one_letter_code
_entity_poly.pdbx_strand_id
1 'polypeptide(L)'
;MPFSYYLYDFDRPLVESDSDWCAPLPLNRGGAAAGDSSPCYGDYFSSVQAFLTADNGSGLLWALSQHLNREIAWADIDGIHICIQKHGAFYHPARVDVLTGDVSTAFVVNVAISPEGQAGLSREFDNLNRLNKAFPRRYIPLAYHRGVGGTRKNCRRFPMFLGEWLSGYHEFHGTSFEDAPPFIQVWDAEQSRLHLPGRKVLLYRRASEILTHYYNPETFEQIFPWHHGAGDFVVRIQGDNLDLRLISVRRYTPLVEADTTDPVAVLEALLRFFLHLSLRMRIDRVGGTGDLIWMDETAVKGTIAGFFDGLARKNGASVLAEPIAGCAVYYFSRQTLADITEALSGILTAYPSRSPERRLMAFHLTRHAEALLDGLRRYFSSANCP
;
A
#
# COMPACT_ATOMS: atom_id res chain seq x y z
N MET A 1 13.24 14.12 29.00
CA MET A 1 13.55 13.37 27.78
C MET A 1 13.30 14.31 26.61
N PRO A 2 14.23 14.50 25.67
CA PRO A 2 14.05 15.49 24.62
C PRO A 2 13.24 14.86 23.48
N PHE A 3 11.94 14.69 23.71
CA PHE A 3 11.01 14.51 22.61
C PHE A 3 10.81 15.87 21.93
N SER A 4 10.86 15.89 20.62
CA SER A 4 10.49 17.05 19.81
C SER A 4 9.39 16.67 18.85
N TYR A 5 8.42 17.57 18.67
CA TYR A 5 7.19 17.31 17.94
C TYR A 5 7.10 18.23 16.74
N TYR A 6 6.65 17.73 15.59
CA TYR A 6 6.64 18.52 14.37
C TYR A 6 5.41 18.23 13.53
N LEU A 7 4.96 19.26 12.79
CA LEU A 7 3.85 19.18 11.86
C LEU A 7 4.40 19.18 10.43
N TYR A 8 4.22 18.07 9.71
CA TYR A 8 4.49 17.91 8.27
C TYR A 8 5.95 17.99 7.81
N ASP A 9 6.78 18.83 8.43
CA ASP A 9 8.22 18.95 8.20
C ASP A 9 9.00 18.91 9.54
N PHE A 10 10.32 19.08 9.50
CA PHE A 10 11.17 19.14 10.71
C PHE A 10 11.74 20.55 10.96
N ASP A 11 11.13 21.59 10.35
CA ASP A 11 11.71 22.93 10.34
C ASP A 11 11.49 23.66 11.67
N ARG A 12 10.30 23.48 12.27
CA ARG A 12 9.93 24.12 13.53
C ARG A 12 9.33 23.11 14.51
N PRO A 13 9.96 22.87 15.67
CA PRO A 13 9.35 22.07 16.71
C PRO A 13 8.14 22.80 17.31
N LEU A 14 7.08 22.03 17.54
CA LEU A 14 5.86 22.43 18.22
C LEU A 14 6.05 22.28 19.74
N VAL A 15 5.68 23.30 20.49
CA VAL A 15 5.69 23.28 21.97
C VAL A 15 4.28 23.33 22.54
N GLU A 16 4.08 22.88 23.79
CA GLU A 16 2.74 22.78 24.40
C GLU A 16 1.99 24.12 24.50
N SER A 17 2.71 25.25 24.49
CA SER A 17 2.15 26.59 24.51
C SER A 17 1.69 27.10 23.14
N ASP A 18 2.06 26.42 22.05
CA ASP A 18 1.65 26.83 20.70
C ASP A 18 0.15 26.58 20.49
N SER A 19 -0.50 27.48 19.74
CA SER A 19 -1.93 27.34 19.42
C SER A 19 -2.24 26.02 18.69
N ASP A 20 -1.31 25.58 17.84
CA ASP A 20 -1.48 24.35 17.06
C ASP A 20 -1.43 23.09 17.93
N TRP A 21 -0.81 23.14 19.11
CA TRP A 21 -0.83 22.03 20.07
C TRP A 21 -2.26 21.70 20.52
N CYS A 22 -3.07 22.73 20.73
CA CYS A 22 -4.47 22.62 21.12
C CYS A 22 -5.43 22.53 19.92
N ALA A 23 -4.93 22.72 18.69
CA ALA A 23 -5.77 22.66 17.50
C ALA A 23 -6.35 21.25 17.30
N PRO A 24 -7.61 21.14 16.84
CA PRO A 24 -8.25 19.86 16.61
C PRO A 24 -7.53 19.11 15.49
N LEU A 25 -7.34 17.82 15.71
CA LEU A 25 -6.78 16.91 14.73
C LEU A 25 -7.86 16.60 13.67
N PRO A 26 -7.57 16.83 12.38
CA PRO A 26 -8.46 16.43 11.31
C PRO A 26 -8.79 14.94 11.40
N LEU A 27 -10.07 14.56 11.28
CA LEU A 27 -10.48 13.14 11.34
C LEU A 27 -10.33 12.40 10.01
N ASN A 28 -10.14 13.13 8.91
CA ASN A 28 -9.89 12.59 7.58
C ASN A 28 -9.18 13.62 6.68
N ARG A 29 -8.78 13.20 5.48
CA ARG A 29 -8.12 14.05 4.45
C ARG A 29 -8.92 15.30 4.07
N GLY A 30 -10.23 15.30 4.25
CA GLY A 30 -11.13 16.40 3.86
C GLY A 30 -11.30 17.49 4.91
N GLY A 31 -10.62 17.41 6.05
CA GLY A 31 -10.62 18.47 7.06
C GLY A 31 -11.97 18.74 7.71
N ALA A 32 -12.90 17.79 7.68
CA ALA A 32 -14.22 17.97 8.32
C ALA A 32 -14.04 18.38 9.78
N ALA A 33 -14.70 19.48 10.16
CA ALA A 33 -14.59 20.07 11.49
C ALA A 33 -14.92 19.02 12.55
N ALA A 34 -13.93 18.76 13.36
CA ALA A 34 -14.00 17.84 14.47
C ALA A 34 -14.78 18.56 15.60
N GLY A 35 -15.84 17.96 16.14
CA GLY A 35 -16.59 18.56 17.25
C GLY A 35 -15.74 18.70 18.52
N ASP A 36 -16.25 19.36 19.56
CA ASP A 36 -15.55 19.65 20.83
C ASP A 36 -14.92 18.42 21.52
N SER A 37 -15.31 17.21 21.15
CA SER A 37 -14.80 15.92 21.65
C SER A 37 -13.68 15.30 20.80
N SER A 38 -13.07 16.04 19.87
CA SER A 38 -12.06 15.50 18.96
C SER A 38 -10.64 15.57 19.56
N PRO A 39 -9.73 14.64 19.20
CA PRO A 39 -8.31 14.71 19.58
C PRO A 39 -7.68 16.01 19.09
N CYS A 40 -6.81 16.64 19.88
CA CYS A 40 -5.91 17.68 19.37
C CYS A 40 -4.55 17.10 18.96
N TYR A 41 -3.68 17.91 18.35
CA TYR A 41 -2.30 17.49 18.07
C TYR A 41 -1.52 17.14 19.35
N GLY A 42 -1.75 17.85 20.45
CA GLY A 42 -1.14 17.53 21.74
C GLY A 42 -1.55 16.15 22.27
N ASP A 43 -2.84 15.78 22.13
CA ASP A 43 -3.33 14.43 22.45
C ASP A 43 -2.62 13.36 21.60
N TYR A 44 -2.45 13.64 20.31
CA TYR A 44 -1.77 12.76 19.37
C TYR A 44 -0.32 12.53 19.77
N PHE A 45 0.47 13.60 19.90
CA PHE A 45 1.90 13.51 20.21
C PHE A 45 2.16 12.88 21.57
N SER A 46 1.39 13.28 22.58
CA SER A 46 1.50 12.69 23.92
C SER A 46 1.16 11.20 23.92
N SER A 47 0.20 10.77 23.08
CA SER A 47 -0.13 9.36 22.95
C SER A 47 0.97 8.57 22.23
N VAL A 48 1.59 9.13 21.18
CA VAL A 48 2.72 8.50 20.49
C VAL A 48 3.92 8.38 21.42
N GLN A 49 4.24 9.44 22.18
CA GLN A 49 5.29 9.39 23.19
C GLN A 49 5.01 8.29 24.22
N ALA A 50 3.79 8.24 24.78
CA ALA A 50 3.41 7.23 25.75
C ALA A 50 3.56 5.80 25.18
N PHE A 51 3.16 5.59 23.93
CA PHE A 51 3.36 4.32 23.21
C PHE A 51 4.84 3.95 23.06
N LEU A 52 5.68 4.89 22.63
CA LEU A 52 7.12 4.65 22.44
C LEU A 52 7.89 4.38 23.75
N THR A 53 7.40 4.94 24.87
CA THR A 53 8.00 4.76 26.20
C THR A 53 7.36 3.65 27.03
N ALA A 54 6.30 3.00 26.52
CA ALA A 54 5.61 1.93 27.24
C ALA A 54 6.56 0.78 27.56
N ASP A 55 6.38 0.15 28.72
CA ASP A 55 7.20 -0.97 29.20
C ASP A 55 8.71 -0.68 29.09
N ASN A 56 9.12 0.49 29.61
CA ASN A 56 10.50 1.02 29.55
C ASN A 56 11.07 1.14 28.13
N GLY A 57 10.21 1.40 27.15
CA GLY A 57 10.59 1.58 25.74
C GLY A 57 10.95 0.28 25.02
N SER A 58 10.63 -0.88 25.59
CA SER A 58 11.02 -2.20 25.04
C SER A 58 10.65 -2.38 23.57
N GLY A 59 9.46 -1.94 23.13
CA GLY A 59 9.04 -2.02 21.73
C GLY A 59 9.91 -1.20 20.78
N LEU A 60 10.31 0.01 21.19
CA LEU A 60 11.20 0.87 20.40
C LEU A 60 12.64 0.34 20.39
N LEU A 61 13.16 -0.04 21.57
CA LEU A 61 14.51 -0.58 21.71
C LEU A 61 14.71 -1.87 20.91
N TRP A 62 13.69 -2.74 20.89
CA TRP A 62 13.70 -3.94 20.06
C TRP A 62 13.74 -3.57 18.57
N ALA A 63 12.90 -2.64 18.11
CA ALA A 63 12.91 -2.19 16.71
C ALA A 63 14.25 -1.58 16.28
N LEU A 64 14.82 -0.71 17.12
CA LEU A 64 16.16 -0.15 16.92
C LEU A 64 17.23 -1.23 16.85
N SER A 65 17.19 -2.20 17.76
CA SER A 65 18.18 -3.27 17.81
C SER A 65 18.12 -4.15 16.57
N GLN A 66 16.91 -4.44 16.07
CA GLN A 66 16.71 -5.16 14.81
C GLN A 66 17.22 -4.35 13.60
N HIS A 67 16.98 -3.03 13.58
CA HIS A 67 17.38 -2.18 12.46
C HIS A 67 18.90 -1.97 12.40
N LEU A 68 19.53 -1.71 13.54
CA LEU A 68 20.96 -1.44 13.67
C LEU A 68 21.80 -2.72 13.81
N ASN A 69 21.16 -3.88 13.90
CA ASN A 69 21.80 -5.18 14.09
C ASN A 69 22.79 -5.20 15.28
N ARG A 70 22.42 -4.52 16.38
CA ARG A 70 23.15 -4.48 17.65
C ARG A 70 22.18 -4.21 18.78
N GLU A 71 22.52 -4.58 20.01
CA GLU A 71 21.71 -4.23 21.17
C GLU A 71 21.78 -2.71 21.44
N ILE A 72 20.62 -2.12 21.75
CA ILE A 72 20.46 -0.69 22.05
C ILE A 72 19.79 -0.54 23.41
N ALA A 73 20.40 0.24 24.30
CA ALA A 73 19.82 0.64 25.58
C ALA A 73 19.18 2.03 25.47
N TRP A 74 18.27 2.34 26.39
CA TRP A 74 17.62 3.66 26.44
C TRP A 74 18.63 4.82 26.63
N ALA A 75 19.75 4.56 27.31
CA ALA A 75 20.81 5.54 27.52
C ALA A 75 21.58 5.88 26.24
N ASP A 76 21.46 5.07 25.18
CA ASP A 76 22.11 5.31 23.88
C ASP A 76 21.29 6.24 22.98
N ILE A 77 20.09 6.66 23.41
CA ILE A 77 19.19 7.51 22.63
C ILE A 77 19.42 8.98 23.01
N ASP A 78 19.92 9.76 22.05
CA ASP A 78 20.19 11.20 22.21
C ASP A 78 18.93 12.04 22.01
N GLY A 79 17.99 11.58 21.19
CA GLY A 79 16.76 12.32 20.88
C GLY A 79 15.74 11.49 20.10
N ILE A 80 14.46 11.88 20.24
CA ILE A 80 13.35 11.28 19.50
C ILE A 80 12.51 12.40 18.91
N HIS A 81 12.45 12.47 17.58
CA HIS A 81 11.68 13.46 16.83
C HIS A 81 10.44 12.81 16.23
N ILE A 82 9.26 13.32 16.55
CA ILE A 82 7.97 12.79 16.07
C ILE A 82 7.33 13.81 15.14
N CYS A 83 7.24 13.50 13.86
CA CYS A 83 6.63 14.35 12.84
C CYS A 83 5.39 13.68 12.24
N ILE A 84 4.21 14.28 12.39
CA ILE A 84 3.01 13.78 11.72
C ILE A 84 3.10 14.05 10.21
N GLN A 85 2.86 13.02 9.40
CA GLN A 85 3.08 13.09 7.94
C GLN A 85 1.79 13.39 7.16
N LYS A 86 0.67 12.78 7.57
CA LYS A 86 -0.63 12.97 6.91
C LYS A 86 -1.81 12.58 7.79
N HIS A 87 -2.99 13.06 7.40
CA HIS A 87 -4.28 12.63 7.95
C HIS A 87 -4.93 11.62 7.01
N GLY A 88 -4.68 10.32 7.24
CA GLY A 88 -5.26 9.26 6.43
C GLY A 88 -6.69 8.92 6.85
N ALA A 89 -7.42 8.21 5.98
CA ALA A 89 -8.75 7.71 6.32
C ALA A 89 -8.73 6.61 7.41
N PHE A 90 -7.63 5.85 7.47
CA PHE A 90 -7.43 4.78 8.46
C PHE A 90 -6.48 5.23 9.58
N TYR A 91 -5.32 5.79 9.20
CA TYR A 91 -4.26 6.12 10.14
C TYR A 91 -3.73 7.53 9.94
N HIS A 92 -3.23 8.08 11.04
CA HIS A 92 -2.43 9.29 11.10
C HIS A 92 -0.98 8.89 11.32
N PRO A 93 -0.21 8.55 10.26
CA PRO A 93 1.16 8.10 10.42
C PRO A 93 2.06 9.27 10.89
N ALA A 94 2.88 8.99 11.89
CA ALA A 94 4.03 9.82 12.26
C ALA A 94 5.31 9.16 11.80
N ARG A 95 6.21 9.96 11.22
CA ARG A 95 7.62 9.61 11.12
C ARG A 95 8.26 9.82 12.49
N VAL A 96 9.02 8.84 12.95
CA VAL A 96 9.76 8.90 14.22
C VAL A 96 11.23 8.72 13.91
N ASP A 97 11.99 9.80 14.02
CA ASP A 97 13.45 9.77 13.86
C ASP A 97 14.08 9.64 15.24
N VAL A 98 14.88 8.58 15.42
CA VAL A 98 15.59 8.30 16.66
C VAL A 98 17.08 8.47 16.44
N LEU A 99 17.67 9.34 17.27
CA LEU A 99 19.08 9.68 17.22
C LEU A 99 19.86 8.81 18.21
N THR A 100 20.87 8.10 17.72
CA THR A 100 21.80 7.29 18.52
C THR A 100 23.24 7.55 18.05
N GLY A 101 23.97 8.39 18.75
CA GLY A 101 25.25 8.96 18.30
C GLY A 101 25.08 9.69 16.97
N ASP A 102 25.93 9.36 16.00
CA ASP A 102 25.92 9.95 14.65
C ASP A 102 24.87 9.34 13.70
N VAL A 103 24.05 8.41 14.19
CA VAL A 103 23.07 7.68 13.36
C VAL A 103 21.66 8.16 13.68
N SER A 104 20.91 8.50 12.63
CA SER A 104 19.46 8.73 12.70
C SER A 104 18.72 7.56 12.06
N THR A 105 17.86 6.90 12.83
CA THR A 105 17.02 5.80 12.35
C THR A 105 15.56 6.23 12.29
N ALA A 106 14.95 6.11 11.11
CA ALA A 106 13.56 6.49 10.89
C ALA A 106 12.60 5.29 11.03
N PHE A 107 11.49 5.51 11.71
CA PHE A 107 10.36 4.59 11.82
C PHE A 107 9.05 5.27 11.46
N VAL A 108 8.00 4.46 11.25
CA VAL A 108 6.62 4.95 11.19
C VAL A 108 5.85 4.48 12.41
N VAL A 109 5.09 5.37 13.04
CA VAL A 109 4.04 5.00 13.99
C VAL A 109 2.69 5.24 13.32
N ASN A 110 1.96 4.16 13.02
CA ASN A 110 0.61 4.24 12.49
C ASN A 110 -0.38 4.37 13.63
N VAL A 111 -1.05 5.53 13.72
CA VAL A 111 -2.02 5.82 14.78
C VAL A 111 -3.44 5.67 14.26
N ALA A 112 -4.19 4.73 14.83
CA ALA A 112 -5.59 4.50 14.48
C ALA A 112 -6.53 5.39 15.31
N ILE A 113 -7.05 6.43 14.66
CA ILE A 113 -7.97 7.39 15.28
C ILE A 113 -9.40 7.11 14.82
N SER A 114 -9.60 6.84 13.53
CA SER A 114 -10.92 6.49 12.99
C SER A 114 -11.39 5.12 13.46
N PRO A 115 -12.71 4.90 13.62
CA PRO A 115 -13.26 3.58 13.96
C PRO A 115 -12.78 2.46 13.02
N GLU A 116 -12.70 2.75 11.71
CA GLU A 116 -12.22 1.82 10.70
C GLU A 116 -10.75 1.47 10.90
N GLY A 117 -9.91 2.47 11.20
CA GLY A 117 -8.51 2.26 11.56
C GLY A 117 -8.37 1.40 12.80
N GLN A 118 -9.14 1.67 13.85
CA GLN A 118 -9.07 0.93 15.11
C GLN A 118 -9.46 -0.55 14.93
N ALA A 119 -10.50 -0.81 14.13
CA ALA A 119 -10.94 -2.17 13.82
C ALA A 119 -9.95 -2.93 12.92
N GLY A 120 -9.17 -2.23 12.09
CA GLY A 120 -8.23 -2.80 11.12
C GLY A 120 -6.81 -3.00 11.64
N LEU A 121 -6.35 -2.18 12.58
CA LEU A 121 -4.93 -2.05 12.93
C LEU A 121 -4.28 -3.37 13.35
N SER A 122 -4.92 -4.13 14.25
CA SER A 122 -4.38 -5.41 14.71
C SER A 122 -4.22 -6.40 13.57
N ARG A 123 -5.21 -6.47 12.69
CA ARG A 123 -5.21 -7.37 11.53
C ARG A 123 -4.10 -7.02 10.54
N GLU A 124 -3.89 -5.72 10.30
CA GLU A 124 -2.82 -5.27 9.40
C GLU A 124 -1.44 -5.58 9.96
N PHE A 125 -1.21 -5.33 11.25
CA PHE A 125 0.02 -5.73 11.93
C PHE A 125 0.30 -7.23 11.80
N ASP A 126 -0.72 -8.06 12.04
CA ASP A 126 -0.60 -9.52 11.96
C ASP A 126 -0.35 -9.99 10.51
N ASN A 127 -1.00 -9.36 9.52
CA ASN A 127 -0.77 -9.66 8.10
C ASN A 127 0.64 -9.29 7.64
N LEU A 128 1.14 -8.10 8.01
CA LEU A 128 2.51 -7.67 7.68
C LEU A 128 3.53 -8.69 8.20
N ASN A 129 3.37 -9.14 9.45
CA ASN A 129 4.25 -10.14 10.05
C ASN A 129 4.10 -11.53 9.42
N ARG A 130 2.86 -11.98 9.18
CA ARG A 130 2.58 -13.26 8.51
C ARG A 130 3.23 -13.31 7.12
N LEU A 131 3.04 -12.26 6.32
CA LEU A 131 3.55 -12.22 4.94
C LEU A 131 5.07 -12.05 4.89
N ASN A 132 5.68 -11.22 5.74
CA ASN A 132 7.14 -11.11 5.81
C ASN A 132 7.81 -12.42 6.24
N LYS A 133 7.13 -13.27 7.02
CA LYS A 133 7.62 -14.61 7.38
C LYS A 133 7.41 -15.63 6.27
N ALA A 134 6.26 -15.58 5.58
CA ALA A 134 5.88 -16.57 4.59
C ALA A 134 6.56 -16.37 3.22
N PHE A 135 6.93 -15.13 2.88
CA PHE A 135 7.48 -14.79 1.57
C PHE A 135 8.94 -14.35 1.68
N PRO A 136 9.88 -14.99 0.94
CA PRO A 136 11.31 -14.73 1.10
C PRO A 136 11.73 -13.36 0.57
N ARG A 137 11.00 -12.83 -0.43
CA ARG A 137 11.25 -11.49 -0.96
C ARG A 137 10.30 -10.51 -0.27
N ARG A 138 10.89 -9.54 0.42
CA ARG A 138 10.13 -8.48 1.07
C ARG A 138 9.79 -7.40 0.05
N TYR A 139 8.51 -7.07 -0.09
CA TYR A 139 8.01 -5.90 -0.80
C TYR A 139 7.11 -5.01 0.07
N ILE A 140 6.84 -5.47 1.30
CA ILE A 140 6.07 -4.78 2.34
C ILE A 140 7.00 -4.39 3.50
N PRO A 141 6.66 -3.35 4.28
CA PRO A 141 7.46 -2.94 5.43
C PRO A 141 7.43 -3.98 6.56
N LEU A 142 8.44 -3.94 7.42
CA LEU A 142 8.40 -4.63 8.71
C LEU A 142 7.44 -3.94 9.69
N ALA A 143 6.77 -4.74 10.51
CA ALA A 143 5.92 -4.27 11.61
C ALA A 143 6.53 -4.74 12.93
N TYR A 144 7.02 -3.80 13.73
CA TYR A 144 7.89 -4.14 14.85
C TYR A 144 7.14 -4.37 16.16
N HIS A 145 6.27 -3.44 16.52
CA HIS A 145 5.59 -3.46 17.80
C HIS A 145 4.17 -2.92 17.67
N ARG A 146 3.21 -3.50 18.40
CA ARG A 146 1.82 -3.06 18.46
C ARG A 146 1.42 -2.81 19.90
N GLY A 147 0.68 -1.74 20.15
CA GLY A 147 0.26 -1.35 21.49
C GLY A 147 -0.80 -0.26 21.46
N VAL A 148 -0.96 0.42 22.58
CA VAL A 148 -1.95 1.49 22.75
C VAL A 148 -1.27 2.68 23.41
N GLY A 149 -1.26 3.82 22.72
CA GLY A 149 -0.85 5.10 23.29
C GLY A 149 -2.04 5.80 23.95
N GLY A 150 -1.83 6.50 25.06
CA GLY A 150 -2.90 7.27 25.68
C GLY A 150 -2.40 8.28 26.70
N THR A 151 -3.19 9.33 26.90
CA THR A 151 -2.87 10.39 27.88
C THR A 151 -3.70 10.22 29.15
N ARG A 152 -3.07 10.44 30.32
CA ARG A 152 -3.79 10.48 31.60
C ARG A 152 -4.76 11.66 31.69
N LYS A 153 -4.49 12.73 30.94
CA LYS A 153 -5.26 13.99 30.97
C LYS A 153 -6.68 13.81 30.44
N ASN A 154 -6.86 13.02 29.38
CA ASN A 154 -8.13 12.90 28.66
C ASN A 154 -8.68 11.46 28.60
N CYS A 155 -7.99 10.48 29.21
CA CYS A 155 -8.32 9.04 29.17
C CYS A 155 -8.48 8.46 27.74
N ARG A 156 -8.02 9.18 26.72
CA ARG A 156 -8.08 8.75 25.32
C ARG A 156 -6.99 7.73 25.07
N ARG A 157 -7.34 6.69 24.32
CA ARG A 157 -6.47 5.56 24.00
C ARG A 157 -6.58 5.27 22.52
N PHE A 158 -5.43 5.26 21.84
CA PHE A 158 -5.35 5.01 20.41
C PHE A 158 -4.51 3.75 20.17
N PRO A 159 -5.06 2.73 19.49
CA PRO A 159 -4.28 1.64 18.97
C PRO A 159 -3.22 2.17 18.01
N MET A 160 -2.00 1.62 18.12
CA MET A 160 -0.85 2.03 17.33
C MET A 160 0.02 0.83 16.97
N PHE A 161 0.75 0.92 15.86
CA PHE A 161 1.92 0.06 15.66
C PHE A 161 3.11 0.83 15.09
N LEU A 162 4.29 0.40 15.51
CA LEU A 162 5.60 0.83 15.02
C LEU A 162 5.98 -0.05 13.83
N GLY A 163 6.39 0.56 12.73
CA GLY A 163 6.82 -0.12 11.51
C GLY A 163 8.05 0.53 10.88
N GLU A 164 8.54 -0.08 9.82
CA GLU A 164 9.66 0.40 9.03
C GLU A 164 9.30 1.67 8.26
N TRP A 165 10.13 2.71 8.39
CA TRP A 165 10.10 3.84 7.47
C TRP A 165 10.92 3.50 6.23
N LEU A 166 10.30 3.62 5.04
CA LEU A 166 10.95 3.34 3.78
C LEU A 166 11.67 4.60 3.27
N SER A 167 12.88 4.84 3.78
CA SER A 167 13.69 6.01 3.41
C SER A 167 14.00 6.08 1.91
N GLY A 168 13.81 7.28 1.33
CA GLY A 168 14.00 7.55 -0.10
C GLY A 168 12.90 6.99 -1.00
N TYR A 169 11.77 6.53 -0.44
CA TYR A 169 10.59 6.18 -1.21
C TYR A 169 9.53 7.29 -1.10
N HIS A 170 8.80 7.48 -2.20
CA HIS A 170 7.88 8.58 -2.39
C HIS A 170 6.53 8.07 -2.90
N GLU A 171 5.44 8.73 -2.50
CA GLU A 171 4.14 8.50 -3.13
C GLU A 171 4.18 8.96 -4.60
N PHE A 172 3.33 8.36 -5.41
CA PHE A 172 3.12 8.80 -6.78
C PHE A 172 1.63 8.75 -7.08
N HIS A 173 1.18 9.69 -7.91
CA HIS A 173 -0.22 9.81 -8.28
C HIS A 173 -0.33 10.22 -9.74
N GLY A 174 -1.38 9.76 -10.38
CA GLY A 174 -1.72 10.20 -11.71
C GLY A 174 -2.14 11.67 -11.74
N THR A 175 -1.85 12.30 -12.87
CA THR A 175 -2.22 13.67 -13.20
C THR A 175 -2.78 13.68 -14.61
N SER A 176 -3.74 14.56 -14.86
CA SER A 176 -4.31 14.78 -16.18
C SER A 176 -4.36 16.28 -16.44
N PHE A 177 -4.06 16.68 -17.67
CA PHE A 177 -4.38 18.00 -18.20
C PHE A 177 -5.48 17.84 -19.24
N GLU A 178 -6.23 18.91 -19.52
CA GLU A 178 -7.10 18.94 -20.69
C GLU A 178 -6.24 18.66 -21.94
N ASP A 179 -6.67 17.71 -22.77
CA ASP A 179 -6.05 17.28 -24.04
C ASP A 179 -4.74 16.46 -23.97
N ALA A 180 -4.27 16.04 -22.79
CA ALA A 180 -3.08 15.18 -22.66
C ALA A 180 -3.39 13.79 -22.09
N PRO A 181 -2.72 12.71 -22.54
CA PRO A 181 -2.80 11.42 -21.87
C PRO A 181 -2.36 11.53 -20.40
N PRO A 182 -3.01 10.80 -19.48
CA PRO A 182 -2.65 10.85 -18.07
C PRO A 182 -1.21 10.37 -17.85
N PHE A 183 -0.52 11.05 -16.95
CA PHE A 183 0.87 10.74 -16.58
C PHE A 183 1.02 10.57 -15.08
N ILE A 184 2.12 9.97 -14.65
CA ILE A 184 2.42 9.75 -13.23
C ILE A 184 3.40 10.80 -12.74
N GLN A 185 3.05 11.43 -11.62
CA GLN A 185 3.89 12.37 -10.89
C GLN A 185 4.32 11.75 -9.56
N VAL A 186 5.63 11.76 -9.29
CA VAL A 186 6.22 11.32 -8.02
C VAL A 186 6.36 12.52 -7.10
N TRP A 187 5.95 12.35 -5.85
CA TRP A 187 5.97 13.39 -4.83
C TRP A 187 7.25 13.30 -4.02
N ASP A 188 8.33 13.81 -4.61
CA ASP A 188 9.59 14.03 -3.93
C ASP A 188 9.66 15.49 -3.46
N ALA A 189 9.67 15.69 -2.14
CA ALA A 189 9.77 17.02 -1.54
C ALA A 189 11.18 17.61 -1.69
N GLU A 190 12.21 16.77 -1.80
CA GLU A 190 13.61 17.20 -1.89
C GLU A 190 14.01 17.50 -3.34
N GLN A 191 13.52 16.72 -4.31
CA GLN A 191 13.89 16.86 -5.72
C GLN A 191 12.84 17.55 -6.60
N SER A 192 11.81 18.13 -6.00
CA SER A 192 10.60 18.62 -6.68
C SER A 192 9.80 17.49 -7.35
N ARG A 193 8.56 17.77 -7.76
CA ARG A 193 7.67 16.74 -8.30
C ARG A 193 8.20 16.19 -9.64
N LEU A 194 8.66 14.93 -9.62
CA LEU A 194 9.24 14.29 -10.81
C LEU A 194 8.16 13.67 -11.70
N HIS A 195 8.18 14.02 -12.98
CA HIS A 195 7.44 13.28 -14.00
C HIS A 195 8.15 11.94 -14.27
N LEU A 196 7.40 10.86 -14.46
CA LEU A 196 7.90 9.52 -14.83
C LEU A 196 7.72 9.21 -16.35
N PRO A 197 8.31 9.98 -17.29
CA PRO A 197 8.18 9.67 -18.71
C PRO A 197 8.88 8.34 -19.03
N GLY A 198 8.27 7.52 -19.88
CA GLY A 198 8.86 6.26 -20.36
C GLY A 198 8.93 5.11 -19.34
N ARG A 199 8.64 5.35 -18.05
CA ARG A 199 8.74 4.33 -16.99
C ARG A 199 7.40 3.85 -16.42
N LYS A 200 6.26 4.38 -16.90
CA LYS A 200 4.91 3.94 -16.51
C LYS A 200 4.73 2.42 -16.61
N VAL A 201 5.15 1.82 -17.73
CA VAL A 201 5.06 0.36 -17.92
C VAL A 201 5.82 -0.40 -16.84
N LEU A 202 7.03 0.07 -16.47
CA LEU A 202 7.83 -0.56 -15.43
C LEU A 202 7.19 -0.42 -14.05
N LEU A 203 6.65 0.76 -13.73
CA LEU A 203 5.92 1.00 -12.48
C LEU A 203 4.74 0.02 -12.31
N TYR A 204 3.86 -0.10 -13.31
CA TYR A 204 2.72 -1.02 -13.26
C TYR A 204 3.16 -2.49 -13.28
N ARG A 205 4.25 -2.81 -13.99
CA ARG A 205 4.88 -4.14 -13.95
C ARG A 205 5.31 -4.49 -12.53
N ARG A 206 5.99 -3.59 -11.82
CA ARG A 206 6.39 -3.81 -10.42
C ARG A 206 5.18 -3.92 -9.48
N ALA A 207 4.17 -3.07 -9.65
CA ALA A 207 2.98 -3.12 -8.80
C ALA A 207 2.22 -4.45 -8.95
N SER A 208 2.02 -4.90 -10.19
CA SER A 208 1.37 -6.18 -10.50
C SER A 208 2.19 -7.38 -10.05
N GLU A 209 3.52 -7.32 -10.22
CA GLU A 209 4.45 -8.34 -9.73
C GLU A 209 4.37 -8.50 -8.21
N ILE A 210 4.33 -7.40 -7.46
CA ILE A 210 4.22 -7.42 -5.99
C ILE A 210 2.92 -8.08 -5.54
N LEU A 211 1.78 -7.69 -6.12
CA LEU A 211 0.49 -8.24 -5.71
C LEU A 211 0.36 -9.72 -6.11
N THR A 212 0.88 -10.09 -7.28
CA THR A 212 0.90 -11.48 -7.72
C THR A 212 1.86 -12.33 -6.89
N HIS A 213 2.98 -11.76 -6.43
CA HIS A 213 3.88 -12.42 -5.51
C HIS A 213 3.16 -12.88 -4.25
N TYR A 214 2.33 -11.99 -3.66
CA TYR A 214 1.55 -12.30 -2.46
C TYR A 214 0.26 -13.08 -2.69
N TYR A 215 -0.22 -13.25 -3.93
CA TYR A 215 -1.36 -14.13 -4.21
C TYR A 215 -1.04 -15.58 -3.81
N ASN A 216 -1.93 -16.27 -3.10
CA ASN A 216 -1.76 -17.68 -2.79
C ASN A 216 -2.63 -18.53 -3.72
N PRO A 217 -2.06 -19.33 -4.64
CA PRO A 217 -2.87 -20.13 -5.57
C PRO A 217 -3.54 -21.35 -4.92
N GLU A 218 -3.17 -21.72 -3.69
CA GLU A 218 -3.79 -22.84 -2.94
C GLU A 218 -5.02 -22.39 -2.14
N THR A 219 -4.99 -21.16 -1.63
CA THR A 219 -6.04 -20.63 -0.73
C THR A 219 -6.80 -19.46 -1.35
N PHE A 220 -6.36 -19.00 -2.52
CA PHE A 220 -6.82 -17.78 -3.22
C PHE A 220 -6.68 -16.49 -2.41
N GLU A 221 -5.98 -16.53 -1.27
CA GLU A 221 -5.70 -15.37 -0.44
C GLU A 221 -4.91 -14.33 -1.23
N GLN A 222 -5.35 -13.08 -1.13
CA GLN A 222 -4.72 -11.95 -1.78
C GLN A 222 -4.78 -10.72 -0.90
N ILE A 223 -3.87 -9.77 -1.15
CA ILE A 223 -3.90 -8.48 -0.46
C ILE A 223 -5.02 -7.64 -1.06
N PHE A 224 -6.04 -7.30 -0.27
CA PHE A 224 -7.12 -6.39 -0.67
C PHE A 224 -7.87 -5.82 0.55
N PRO A 225 -8.17 -4.51 0.63
CA PRO A 225 -8.07 -3.51 -0.42
C PRO A 225 -6.70 -2.84 -0.50
N TRP A 226 -6.32 -2.47 -1.71
CA TRP A 226 -5.23 -1.55 -2.04
C TRP A 226 -5.70 -0.54 -3.10
N HIS A 227 -5.11 0.65 -3.16
CA HIS A 227 -5.42 1.68 -4.16
C HIS A 227 -4.21 2.59 -4.44
N HIS A 228 -3.91 2.89 -5.71
CA HIS A 228 -2.87 3.85 -6.10
C HIS A 228 -3.09 5.23 -5.47
N GLY A 229 -4.24 5.86 -5.74
CA GLY A 229 -4.64 7.13 -5.11
C GLY A 229 -4.74 7.14 -3.57
N ALA A 230 -4.75 5.99 -2.90
CA ALA A 230 -4.63 5.97 -1.44
C ALA A 230 -3.17 6.16 -0.97
N GLY A 231 -2.19 6.05 -1.87
CA GLY A 231 -0.77 6.06 -1.58
C GLY A 231 -0.27 4.73 -1.03
N ASP A 232 -0.92 3.61 -1.39
CA ASP A 232 -0.53 2.29 -0.86
C ASP A 232 0.78 1.77 -1.48
N PHE A 233 1.18 2.32 -2.62
CA PHE A 233 2.48 2.06 -3.24
C PHE A 233 3.39 3.27 -3.12
N VAL A 234 4.65 3.02 -2.83
CA VAL A 234 5.71 4.03 -2.83
C VAL A 234 6.85 3.60 -3.73
N VAL A 235 7.47 4.56 -4.40
CA VAL A 235 8.49 4.35 -5.41
C VAL A 235 9.80 5.03 -5.01
N ARG A 236 10.92 4.37 -5.26
CA ARG A 236 12.25 4.96 -5.20
C ARG A 236 12.89 4.88 -6.57
N ILE A 237 13.40 6.01 -7.05
CA ILE A 237 14.05 6.13 -8.35
C ILE A 237 15.53 6.42 -8.13
N GLN A 238 16.40 5.59 -8.69
CA GLN A 238 17.85 5.76 -8.62
C GLN A 238 18.45 5.46 -10.00
N GLY A 239 18.86 6.51 -10.73
CA GLY A 239 19.29 6.37 -12.12
C GLY A 239 18.20 5.71 -12.96
N ASP A 240 18.50 4.56 -13.57
CA ASP A 240 17.54 3.75 -14.34
C ASP A 240 16.75 2.73 -13.54
N ASN A 241 17.06 2.58 -12.24
CA ASN A 241 16.35 1.65 -11.39
C ASN A 241 15.07 2.27 -10.82
N LEU A 242 13.99 1.48 -10.83
CA LEU A 242 12.72 1.78 -10.19
C LEU A 242 12.41 0.65 -9.22
N ASP A 243 12.45 0.97 -7.93
CA ASP A 243 12.07 0.07 -6.87
C ASP A 243 10.72 0.48 -6.28
N LEU A 244 9.84 -0.49 -6.05
CA LEU A 244 8.46 -0.26 -5.65
C LEU A 244 8.15 -1.07 -4.39
N ARG A 245 7.43 -0.47 -3.45
CA ARG A 245 6.99 -1.11 -2.21
C ARG A 245 5.50 -0.91 -2.01
N LEU A 246 4.86 -1.90 -1.39
CA LEU A 246 3.48 -1.80 -0.91
C LEU A 246 3.54 -1.51 0.60
N ILE A 247 2.96 -0.40 1.05
CA ILE A 247 3.13 0.08 2.44
C ILE A 247 2.02 -0.37 3.39
N SER A 248 0.97 -1.01 2.88
CA SER A 248 -0.20 -1.42 3.67
C SER A 248 -0.70 -2.82 3.30
N VAL A 249 -1.14 -3.59 4.29
CA VAL A 249 -1.72 -4.94 4.13
C VAL A 249 -2.96 -5.08 5.01
N ARG A 250 -3.98 -4.27 4.70
CA ARG A 250 -5.20 -4.16 5.51
C ARG A 250 -5.95 -5.48 5.68
N ARG A 251 -6.03 -6.28 4.62
CA ARG A 251 -6.53 -7.67 4.68
C ARG A 251 -5.75 -8.57 3.73
N TYR A 252 -5.72 -9.85 4.10
CA TYR A 252 -5.20 -10.94 3.30
C TYR A 252 -6.18 -12.10 3.40
N THR A 253 -7.02 -12.29 2.38
CA THR A 253 -8.18 -13.20 2.40
C THR A 253 -8.54 -13.60 0.97
N PRO A 254 -9.16 -14.77 0.73
CA PRO A 254 -9.76 -15.07 -0.56
C PRO A 254 -10.84 -14.05 -0.91
N LEU A 255 -10.90 -13.66 -2.20
CA LEU A 255 -12.02 -12.90 -2.78
C LEU A 255 -12.93 -13.77 -3.66
N VAL A 256 -12.48 -14.98 -3.96
CA VAL A 256 -13.20 -15.98 -4.75
C VAL A 256 -13.16 -17.28 -3.97
N GLU A 257 -14.29 -17.96 -3.93
CA GLU A 257 -14.39 -19.35 -3.50
C GLU A 257 -14.35 -20.22 -4.76
N ALA A 258 -13.46 -21.21 -4.75
CA ALA A 258 -13.32 -22.17 -5.85
C ALA A 258 -12.88 -23.53 -5.28
N ASP A 259 -13.17 -24.59 -6.02
CA ASP A 259 -12.70 -25.93 -5.66
C ASP A 259 -11.19 -26.01 -5.90
N THR A 260 -10.42 -26.19 -4.82
CA THR A 260 -8.95 -26.28 -4.88
C THR A 260 -8.47 -27.63 -5.42
N THR A 261 -9.37 -28.60 -5.56
CA THR A 261 -9.07 -29.93 -6.12
C THR A 261 -9.35 -30.04 -7.61
N ASP A 262 -9.96 -29.02 -8.22
CA ASP A 262 -10.17 -28.91 -9.66
C ASP A 262 -9.16 -27.94 -10.30
N PRO A 263 -8.23 -28.43 -11.17
CA PRO A 263 -7.31 -27.59 -11.93
C PRO A 263 -7.99 -26.44 -12.68
N VAL A 264 -9.19 -26.66 -13.23
CA VAL A 264 -9.91 -25.65 -14.01
C VAL A 264 -10.42 -24.55 -13.09
N ALA A 265 -11.01 -24.90 -11.95
CA ALA A 265 -11.47 -23.95 -10.95
C ALA A 265 -10.31 -23.09 -10.39
N VAL A 266 -9.13 -23.66 -10.16
CA VAL A 266 -7.92 -22.91 -9.76
C VAL A 266 -7.51 -21.89 -10.83
N LEU A 267 -7.51 -22.30 -12.11
CA LEU A 267 -7.17 -21.41 -13.22
C LEU A 267 -8.21 -20.31 -13.44
N GLU A 268 -9.49 -20.62 -13.21
CA GLU A 268 -10.57 -19.63 -13.25
C GLU A 268 -10.44 -18.61 -12.10
N ALA A 269 -10.15 -19.06 -10.88
CA ALA A 269 -9.88 -18.18 -9.74
C ALA A 269 -8.67 -17.27 -10.00
N LEU A 270 -7.62 -17.80 -10.63
CA LEU A 270 -6.46 -17.04 -11.05
C LEU A 270 -6.80 -16.00 -12.13
N LEU A 271 -7.63 -16.34 -13.11
CA LEU A 271 -8.13 -15.40 -14.12
C LEU A 271 -8.93 -14.27 -13.45
N ARG A 272 -9.83 -14.59 -12.52
CA ARG A 272 -10.60 -13.58 -11.76
C ARG A 272 -9.69 -12.65 -10.95
N PHE A 273 -8.64 -13.19 -10.32
CA PHE A 273 -7.62 -12.38 -9.65
C PHE A 273 -6.92 -11.43 -10.64
N PHE A 274 -6.46 -11.94 -11.79
CA PHE A 274 -5.80 -11.13 -12.83
C PHE A 274 -6.70 -10.02 -13.37
N LEU A 275 -7.97 -10.32 -13.67
CA LEU A 275 -8.93 -9.35 -14.20
C LEU A 275 -9.30 -8.26 -13.17
N HIS A 276 -9.41 -8.64 -11.90
CA HIS A 276 -9.63 -7.67 -10.82
C HIS A 276 -8.42 -6.76 -10.63
N LEU A 277 -7.22 -7.35 -10.64
CA LEU A 277 -5.95 -6.64 -10.61
C LEU A 277 -5.83 -5.63 -11.76
N SER A 278 -6.14 -6.04 -13.00
CA SER A 278 -6.00 -5.19 -14.18
C SER A 278 -6.96 -4.00 -14.22
N LEU A 279 -8.19 -4.18 -13.74
CA LEU A 279 -9.13 -3.07 -13.57
C LEU A 279 -8.61 -2.07 -12.55
N ARG A 280 -8.15 -2.55 -11.40
CA ARG A 280 -7.68 -1.70 -10.30
C ARG A 280 -6.39 -0.94 -10.64
N MET A 281 -5.47 -1.56 -11.38
CA MET A 281 -4.24 -0.92 -11.85
C MET A 281 -4.49 0.30 -12.73
N ARG A 282 -5.64 0.37 -13.40
CA ARG A 282 -6.01 1.53 -14.22
C ARG A 282 -6.63 2.67 -13.43
N ILE A 283 -6.97 2.49 -12.16
CA ILE A 283 -7.66 3.52 -11.38
C ILE A 283 -6.67 4.26 -10.51
N ASP A 284 -6.70 5.57 -10.64
CA ASP A 284 -6.00 6.47 -9.75
C ASP A 284 -6.85 7.72 -9.44
N ARG A 285 -6.31 8.66 -8.67
CA ARG A 285 -6.90 9.98 -8.44
C ARG A 285 -5.94 11.08 -8.87
N VAL A 286 -6.46 12.15 -9.46
CA VAL A 286 -5.65 13.34 -9.77
C VAL A 286 -4.99 13.83 -8.50
N GLY A 287 -3.65 13.78 -8.44
CA GLY A 287 -2.89 14.19 -7.26
C GLY A 287 -3.29 13.45 -5.97
N GLY A 288 -3.76 12.21 -6.08
CA GLY A 288 -4.07 11.34 -4.93
C GLY A 288 -5.36 11.65 -4.18
N THR A 289 -5.96 12.82 -4.38
CA THR A 289 -7.21 13.21 -3.70
C THR A 289 -8.30 13.76 -4.61
N GLY A 290 -7.93 14.23 -5.81
CA GLY A 290 -8.85 14.78 -6.81
C GLY A 290 -9.76 13.73 -7.46
N ASP A 291 -10.26 14.01 -8.65
CA ASP A 291 -11.18 13.11 -9.35
C ASP A 291 -10.51 11.79 -9.74
N LEU A 292 -11.33 10.75 -9.86
CA LEU A 292 -10.87 9.46 -10.37
C LEU A 292 -10.42 9.62 -11.82
N ILE A 293 -9.31 8.97 -12.15
CA ILE A 293 -8.79 8.91 -13.50
C ILE A 293 -8.61 7.47 -13.95
N TRP A 294 -8.69 7.28 -15.26
CA TRP A 294 -8.46 6.01 -15.93
C TRP A 294 -7.14 6.07 -16.69
N MET A 295 -6.19 5.23 -16.29
CA MET A 295 -4.86 5.19 -16.88
C MET A 295 -4.88 4.48 -18.25
N ASP A 296 -3.97 4.92 -19.12
CA ASP A 296 -3.85 4.44 -20.49
C ASP A 296 -3.38 2.98 -20.60
N GLU A 297 -3.18 2.50 -21.83
CA GLU A 297 -2.78 1.14 -22.15
C GLU A 297 -1.40 0.75 -21.61
N THR A 298 -0.56 1.70 -21.17
CA THR A 298 0.71 1.39 -20.50
C THR A 298 0.48 0.66 -19.17
N ALA A 299 -0.65 0.94 -18.49
CA ALA A 299 -1.04 0.22 -17.28
C ALA A 299 -1.35 -1.25 -17.56
N VAL A 300 -2.05 -1.56 -18.66
CA VAL A 300 -2.35 -2.95 -19.05
C VAL A 300 -1.07 -3.69 -19.44
N LYS A 301 -0.23 -3.07 -20.27
CA LYS A 301 1.04 -3.67 -20.68
C LYS A 301 1.92 -4.00 -19.47
N GLY A 302 2.06 -3.07 -18.54
CA GLY A 302 2.81 -3.29 -17.31
C GLY A 302 2.16 -4.38 -16.45
N THR A 303 0.85 -4.32 -16.25
CA THR A 303 0.12 -5.28 -15.42
C THR A 303 0.27 -6.72 -15.90
N ILE A 304 0.12 -6.97 -17.21
CA ILE A 304 0.30 -8.31 -17.81
C ILE A 304 1.72 -8.82 -17.54
N ALA A 305 2.74 -8.02 -17.88
CA ALA A 305 4.13 -8.42 -17.67
C ALA A 305 4.44 -8.70 -16.19
N GLY A 306 3.94 -7.85 -15.29
CA GLY A 306 4.16 -8.00 -13.85
C GLY A 306 3.48 -9.23 -13.26
N PHE A 307 2.26 -9.52 -13.74
CA PHE A 307 1.50 -10.68 -13.32
C PHE A 307 2.24 -11.97 -13.67
N PHE A 308 2.68 -12.12 -14.93
CA PHE A 308 3.41 -13.31 -15.33
C PHE A 308 4.82 -13.38 -14.72
N ASP A 309 5.51 -12.26 -14.49
CA ASP A 309 6.76 -12.23 -13.70
C ASP A 309 6.55 -12.72 -12.26
N GLY A 310 5.44 -12.36 -11.65
CA GLY A 310 5.06 -12.81 -10.31
C GLY A 310 4.77 -14.31 -10.29
N LEU A 311 3.96 -14.80 -11.23
CA LEU A 311 3.60 -16.21 -11.36
C LEU A 311 4.81 -17.10 -11.66
N ALA A 312 5.73 -16.66 -12.53
CA ALA A 312 6.91 -17.44 -12.90
C ALA A 312 7.83 -17.75 -11.70
N ARG A 313 7.69 -17.02 -10.59
CA ARG A 313 8.46 -17.24 -9.36
C ARG A 313 7.70 -18.01 -8.29
N LYS A 314 6.50 -18.51 -8.62
CA LYS A 314 5.71 -19.33 -7.71
C LYS A 314 6.00 -20.80 -7.93
N ASN A 315 6.18 -21.50 -6.81
CA ASN A 315 5.92 -22.93 -6.78
C ASN A 315 4.41 -23.06 -7.08
N GLY A 316 4.03 -23.78 -8.12
CA GLY A 316 2.64 -23.86 -8.61
C GLY A 316 1.64 -24.34 -7.55
N ALA A 317 0.34 -24.40 -7.90
CA ALA A 317 -0.64 -25.06 -7.03
C ALA A 317 -0.46 -26.58 -7.11
N SER A 318 -0.62 -27.26 -5.98
CA SER A 318 -0.45 -28.70 -5.80
C SER A 318 -1.30 -29.55 -6.73
N VAL A 319 -2.46 -29.04 -7.12
CA VAL A 319 -3.39 -29.68 -8.07
C VAL A 319 -2.92 -29.60 -9.53
N LEU A 320 -2.00 -28.68 -9.85
CA LEU A 320 -1.51 -28.48 -11.22
C LEU A 320 -0.28 -29.35 -11.47
N ALA A 321 -0.32 -30.12 -12.56
CA ALA A 321 0.80 -30.97 -12.98
C ALA A 321 2.00 -30.17 -13.52
N GLU A 322 1.75 -28.94 -14.01
CA GLU A 322 2.73 -28.06 -14.63
C GLU A 322 2.87 -26.75 -13.84
N PRO A 323 3.96 -25.99 -14.01
CA PRO A 323 4.10 -24.68 -13.39
C PRO A 323 2.91 -23.78 -13.70
N ILE A 324 2.36 -23.14 -12.65
CA ILE A 324 1.12 -22.34 -12.75
C ILE A 324 1.19 -21.25 -13.83
N ALA A 325 2.37 -20.69 -14.09
CA ALA A 325 2.56 -19.71 -15.16
C ALA A 325 2.27 -20.30 -16.55
N GLY A 326 2.74 -21.52 -16.84
CA GLY A 326 2.49 -22.20 -18.11
C GLY A 326 1.01 -22.58 -18.26
N CYS A 327 0.40 -23.12 -17.20
CA CYS A 327 -1.04 -23.40 -17.18
C CYS A 327 -1.87 -22.13 -17.41
N ALA A 328 -1.48 -21.01 -16.81
CA ALA A 328 -2.15 -19.73 -16.99
C ALA A 328 -2.02 -19.22 -18.43
N VAL A 329 -0.83 -19.30 -19.06
CA VAL A 329 -0.66 -18.95 -20.49
C VAL A 329 -1.59 -19.79 -21.37
N TYR A 330 -1.62 -21.11 -21.16
CA TYR A 330 -2.48 -22.01 -21.91
C TYR A 330 -3.96 -21.66 -21.71
N TYR A 331 -4.41 -21.48 -20.47
CA TYR A 331 -5.80 -21.16 -20.16
C TYR A 331 -6.22 -19.78 -20.67
N PHE A 332 -5.37 -18.77 -20.51
CA PHE A 332 -5.66 -17.37 -20.85
C PHE A 332 -5.66 -17.16 -22.37
N SER A 333 -4.82 -17.88 -23.12
CA SER A 333 -4.77 -17.77 -24.59
C SER A 333 -6.04 -18.28 -25.29
N ARG A 334 -6.86 -19.08 -24.60
CA ARG A 334 -8.13 -19.62 -25.10
C ARG A 334 -9.33 -18.73 -24.79
N GLN A 335 -9.17 -17.70 -23.97
CA GLN A 335 -10.26 -16.80 -23.61
C GLN A 335 -10.64 -15.94 -24.81
N THR A 336 -11.95 -15.76 -25.02
CA THR A 336 -12.49 -14.86 -26.03
C THR A 336 -12.78 -13.48 -25.43
N LEU A 337 -13.06 -12.50 -26.28
CA LEU A 337 -13.50 -11.18 -25.82
C LEU A 337 -14.80 -11.28 -25.01
N ALA A 338 -15.70 -12.20 -25.37
CA ALA A 338 -16.95 -12.42 -24.66
C ALA A 338 -16.68 -12.95 -23.24
N ASP A 339 -15.83 -13.97 -23.10
CA ASP A 339 -15.49 -14.57 -21.79
C ASP A 339 -14.86 -13.53 -20.86
N ILE A 340 -13.90 -12.76 -21.35
CA ILE A 340 -13.22 -11.71 -20.57
C ILE A 340 -14.21 -10.60 -20.18
N THR A 341 -15.08 -10.18 -21.10
CA THR A 341 -16.07 -9.12 -20.82
C THR A 341 -17.12 -9.58 -19.81
N GLU A 342 -17.56 -10.83 -19.89
CA GLU A 342 -18.49 -11.43 -18.93
C GLU A 342 -17.86 -11.52 -17.54
N ALA A 343 -16.63 -12.05 -17.44
CA ALA A 343 -15.92 -12.16 -16.18
C ALA A 343 -15.66 -10.79 -15.53
N LEU A 344 -15.23 -9.79 -16.32
CA LEU A 344 -15.08 -8.41 -15.84
C LEU A 344 -16.41 -7.80 -15.39
N SER A 345 -17.51 -8.06 -16.10
CA SER A 345 -18.85 -7.62 -15.71
C SER A 345 -19.25 -8.22 -14.36
N GLY A 346 -18.97 -9.51 -14.14
CA GLY A 346 -19.17 -10.18 -12.86
C GLY A 346 -18.36 -9.56 -11.71
N ILE A 347 -17.13 -9.11 -11.98
CA ILE A 347 -16.35 -8.37 -10.98
C ILE A 347 -17.03 -7.03 -10.64
N LEU A 348 -17.57 -6.31 -11.63
CA LEU A 348 -18.25 -5.03 -11.40
C LEU A 348 -19.55 -5.15 -10.61
N THR A 349 -20.29 -6.25 -10.73
CA THR A 349 -21.53 -6.44 -9.98
C THR A 349 -21.27 -6.51 -8.47
N ALA A 350 -20.10 -7.00 -8.06
CA ALA A 350 -19.67 -7.05 -6.66
C ALA A 350 -19.32 -5.67 -6.06
N TYR A 351 -19.10 -4.64 -6.88
CA TYR A 351 -18.87 -3.28 -6.38
C TYR A 351 -20.18 -2.61 -5.96
N PRO A 352 -20.17 -1.75 -4.92
CA PRO A 352 -21.35 -0.96 -4.56
C PRO A 352 -21.88 -0.17 -5.76
N SER A 353 -23.19 -0.24 -6.01
CA SER A 353 -23.83 0.35 -7.21
C SER A 353 -23.61 1.86 -7.34
N ARG A 354 -23.44 2.57 -6.21
CA ARG A 354 -23.19 4.01 -6.17
C ARG A 354 -21.70 4.39 -6.15
N SER A 355 -20.78 3.43 -6.17
CA SER A 355 -19.34 3.70 -6.16
C SER A 355 -18.92 4.47 -7.42
N PRO A 356 -18.21 5.61 -7.29
CA PRO A 356 -17.62 6.32 -8.42
C PRO A 356 -16.65 5.43 -9.23
N GLU A 357 -15.91 4.54 -8.56
CA GLU A 357 -15.01 3.60 -9.22
C GLU A 357 -15.77 2.63 -10.13
N ARG A 358 -16.92 2.11 -9.66
CA ARG A 358 -17.76 1.20 -10.45
C ARG A 358 -18.23 1.87 -11.72
N ARG A 359 -18.66 3.14 -11.64
CA ARG A 359 -19.09 3.91 -12.82
C ARG A 359 -17.95 4.11 -13.81
N LEU A 360 -16.77 4.46 -13.32
CA LEU A 360 -15.59 4.64 -14.17
C LEU A 360 -15.17 3.33 -14.85
N MET A 361 -15.10 2.22 -14.11
CA MET A 361 -14.79 0.91 -14.68
C MET A 361 -15.84 0.47 -15.71
N ALA A 362 -17.13 0.65 -15.41
CA ALA A 362 -18.21 0.29 -16.32
C ALA A 362 -18.14 1.08 -17.63
N PHE A 363 -17.81 2.38 -17.56
CA PHE A 363 -17.63 3.23 -18.74
C PHE A 363 -16.49 2.74 -19.66
N HIS A 364 -15.42 2.16 -19.09
CA HIS A 364 -14.27 1.69 -19.84
C HIS A 364 -14.24 0.17 -20.10
N LEU A 365 -15.26 -0.58 -19.69
CA LEU A 365 -15.20 -2.04 -19.57
C LEU A 365 -14.83 -2.74 -20.88
N THR A 366 -15.56 -2.45 -21.97
CA THR A 366 -15.34 -3.09 -23.28
C THR A 366 -13.94 -2.79 -23.81
N ARG A 367 -13.54 -1.52 -23.79
CA ARG A 367 -12.19 -1.09 -24.24
C ARG A 367 -11.09 -1.70 -23.38
N HIS A 368 -11.34 -1.90 -22.08
CA HIS A 368 -10.40 -2.59 -21.19
C HIS A 368 -10.24 -4.06 -21.58
N ALA A 369 -11.35 -4.77 -21.83
CA ALA A 369 -11.35 -6.17 -22.23
C ALA A 369 -10.59 -6.37 -23.56
N GLU A 370 -10.83 -5.50 -24.55
CA GLU A 370 -10.09 -5.48 -25.81
C GLU A 370 -8.59 -5.26 -25.59
N ALA A 371 -8.23 -4.24 -24.81
CA ALA A 371 -6.83 -3.94 -24.52
C ALA A 371 -6.12 -5.08 -23.76
N LEU A 372 -6.82 -5.78 -22.87
CA LEU A 372 -6.30 -6.96 -22.17
C LEU A 372 -6.05 -8.11 -23.13
N LEU A 373 -7.03 -8.45 -23.97
CA LEU A 373 -6.93 -9.58 -24.89
C LEU A 373 -5.81 -9.36 -25.91
N ASP A 374 -5.73 -8.15 -26.47
CA ASP A 374 -4.64 -7.76 -27.37
C ASP A 374 -3.28 -7.76 -26.66
N GLY A 375 -3.24 -7.26 -25.41
CA GLY A 375 -2.05 -7.29 -24.58
C GLY A 375 -1.55 -8.70 -24.29
N LEU A 376 -2.45 -9.62 -23.94
CA LEU A 376 -2.15 -11.03 -23.67
C LEU A 376 -1.62 -11.71 -24.93
N ARG A 377 -2.29 -11.53 -26.08
CA ARG A 377 -1.83 -12.08 -27.37
C ARG A 377 -0.42 -11.62 -27.71
N ARG A 378 -0.14 -10.31 -27.62
CA ARG A 378 1.20 -9.76 -27.88
C ARG A 378 2.23 -10.29 -26.89
N TYR A 379 1.88 -10.41 -25.62
CA TYR A 379 2.76 -10.95 -24.59
C TYR A 379 3.13 -12.40 -24.90
N PHE A 380 2.16 -13.25 -25.21
CA PHE A 380 2.37 -14.66 -25.54
C PHE A 380 3.10 -14.88 -26.88
N SER A 381 2.95 -13.96 -27.85
CA SER A 381 3.71 -14.03 -29.11
C SER A 381 5.17 -13.55 -29.00
N SER A 382 5.50 -12.77 -27.96
CA SER A 382 6.84 -12.17 -27.79
C SER A 382 7.70 -12.86 -26.73
N ALA A 383 7.06 -13.41 -25.70
CA ALA A 383 7.69 -14.44 -24.89
C ALA A 383 7.78 -15.68 -25.79
N ASN A 384 8.97 -16.23 -26.01
CA ASN A 384 9.11 -17.60 -26.53
C ASN A 384 8.55 -18.59 -25.48
N CYS A 385 7.24 -18.56 -25.26
CA CYS A 385 6.55 -19.55 -24.47
C CYS A 385 6.49 -20.83 -25.32
N PRO A 386 6.97 -21.98 -24.78
CA PRO A 386 6.90 -23.26 -25.48
C PRO A 386 5.46 -23.69 -25.77
#